data_AF-A0A925MCV5-F1
#
_entry.id   AF-A0A925MCV5-F1
#
_cell.length_a   1.000
_cell.length_b   1.000
_cell.length_c   1.000
_cell.angle_alpha   90.00
_cell.angle_beta   90.00
_cell.angle_gamma   90.00
#
_symmetry.space_group_name_H-M   'P 1'
#
loop_
_entity.id
_entity.type
_entity.pdbx_description
1 polymer ?
#
loop_
_entity_poly.entity_id
_entity_poly.type
_entity_poly.pdbx_seq_one_letter_code
_entity_poly.pdbx_strand_id
1 'polypeptide(L)'
;MMDAGRNEMISRDRLTELSRPDPGRVLRAVAFDYALIVAAIVISERFWSLPVYLLAVITIGARQVGTFSVALHDGAHRLLSRDRAQNDRLARRLLVPSIALDLLEYRTVHFAHHRQVNDPTDPDRDEFLSWYAVPPWRRVLRLAGALIGLRFLVPLCRLMM
;
A
#
# COMPACT_ATOMS: atom_id res chain seq x y z
N MET A 1 -19.17 8.26 41.15
CA MET A 1 -18.42 8.90 40.05
C MET A 1 -17.39 7.87 39.57
N MET A 2 -17.73 7.12 38.53
CA MET A 2 -16.93 5.97 38.07
C MET A 2 -15.75 6.47 37.25
N ASP A 3 -14.54 6.24 37.73
CA ASP A 3 -13.29 6.39 36.98
C ASP A 3 -13.30 5.35 35.86
N ALA A 4 -13.67 5.77 34.65
CA ALA A 4 -13.57 4.95 33.45
C ALA A 4 -12.09 4.74 33.16
N GLY A 5 -11.54 3.62 33.66
CA GLY A 5 -10.15 3.23 33.51
C GLY A 5 -9.67 3.44 32.08
N ARG A 6 -8.73 4.38 31.91
CA ARG A 6 -8.03 4.58 30.64
C ARG A 6 -7.35 3.25 30.31
N ASN A 7 -7.63 2.67 29.15
CA ASN A 7 -6.92 1.50 28.64
C ASN A 7 -5.42 1.82 28.54
N GLU A 8 -4.63 1.43 29.55
CA GLU A 8 -3.16 1.57 29.56
C GLU A 8 -2.51 0.45 28.70
N MET A 9 -2.96 0.29 27.46
CA MET A 9 -2.37 -0.69 26.54
C MET A 9 -0.95 -0.27 26.09
N ILE A 10 -0.65 1.03 26.07
CA ILE A 10 0.65 1.60 25.66
C ILE A 10 0.95 2.82 26.55
N SER A 11 2.15 2.89 27.12
CA SER A 11 2.60 4.05 27.91
C SER A 11 2.75 5.30 27.04
N ARG A 12 2.58 6.49 27.61
CA ARG A 12 2.71 7.76 26.86
C ARG A 12 4.09 7.93 26.22
N ASP A 13 5.15 7.51 26.91
CA ASP A 13 6.52 7.57 26.41
C ASP A 13 6.69 6.65 25.20
N ARG A 14 6.10 5.44 25.26
CA ARG A 14 6.11 4.49 24.14
C ARG A 14 5.30 4.98 22.96
N LEU A 15 4.13 5.58 23.20
CA LEU A 15 3.33 6.20 22.14
C LEU A 15 4.12 7.32 21.44
N THR A 16 4.80 8.15 22.22
CA THR A 16 5.63 9.25 21.71
C THR A 16 6.80 8.72 20.89
N GLU A 17 7.45 7.64 21.34
CA GLU A 17 8.52 6.96 20.61
C GLU A 17 8.00 6.44 19.25
N LEU A 18 6.89 5.70 19.24
CA LEU A 18 6.31 5.10 18.03
C LEU A 18 5.74 6.14 17.05
N SER A 19 5.36 7.32 17.54
CA SER A 19 4.81 8.40 16.71
C SER A 19 5.88 9.22 15.98
N ARG A 20 7.17 8.95 16.21
CA ARG A 20 8.27 9.68 15.55
C ARG A 20 8.53 9.09 14.16
N PRO A 21 8.42 9.88 13.08
CA PRO A 21 8.83 9.43 11.75
C PRO A 21 10.31 9.04 11.72
N ASP A 22 10.61 7.84 11.22
CA ASP A 22 11.96 7.37 10.91
C ASP A 22 12.08 7.11 9.40
N PRO A 23 12.52 8.11 8.61
CA PRO A 23 12.71 7.96 7.17
C PRO A 23 13.72 6.85 6.83
N GLY A 24 14.70 6.60 7.70
CA GLY A 24 15.72 5.57 7.47
C GLY A 24 15.14 4.17 7.50
N ARG A 25 14.18 3.90 8.40
CA ARG A 25 13.46 2.62 8.42
C ARG A 25 12.65 2.41 7.15
N VAL A 26 11.93 3.42 6.69
CA VAL A 26 11.17 3.36 5.43
C VAL A 26 12.10 3.12 4.25
N LEU A 27 13.19 3.90 4.14
CA LEU A 27 14.15 3.76 3.05
C LEU A 27 14.78 2.37 2.99
N ARG A 28 15.13 1.78 4.14
CA ARG A 28 15.67 0.41 4.19
C ARG A 28 14.64 -0.62 3.73
N ALA A 29 13.38 -0.50 4.17
CA ALA A 29 12.31 -1.40 3.75
C ALA A 29 12.05 -1.31 2.24
N VAL A 30 11.94 -0.09 1.72
CA VAL A 30 11.75 0.17 0.28
C VAL A 30 12.94 -0.32 -0.54
N ALA A 31 14.17 -0.06 -0.11
CA ALA A 31 15.37 -0.54 -0.80
C ALA A 31 15.45 -2.07 -0.83
N PHE A 32 15.08 -2.73 0.27
CA PHE A 32 15.01 -4.19 0.34
C PHE A 32 13.98 -4.75 -0.65
N ASP A 33 12.79 -4.15 -0.73
CA ASP A 33 11.77 -4.61 -1.67
C ASP A 33 12.14 -4.34 -3.13
N TYR A 34 12.80 -3.22 -3.44
CA TYR A 34 13.38 -2.99 -4.76
C TYR A 34 14.45 -4.04 -5.10
N ALA A 35 15.32 -4.40 -4.15
CA ALA A 35 16.32 -5.44 -4.37
C ALA A 35 15.66 -6.80 -4.64
N LEU A 36 14.58 -7.15 -3.93
CA LEU A 36 13.81 -8.36 -4.19
C LEU A 36 13.14 -8.35 -5.57
N ILE A 37 12.57 -7.23 -5.98
CA ILE A 37 11.98 -7.07 -7.32
C ILE A 37 13.04 -7.27 -8.39
N VAL A 38 14.18 -6.59 -8.28
CA VAL A 38 15.29 -6.72 -9.24
C VAL A 38 15.81 -8.16 -9.27
N ALA A 39 16.01 -8.80 -8.10
CA ALA A 39 16.45 -10.19 -8.03
C ALA A 39 15.44 -11.14 -8.69
N ALA A 40 14.14 -10.96 -8.44
CA ALA A 40 13.09 -11.76 -9.07
C ALA A 40 13.11 -11.64 -10.59
N ILE A 41 13.28 -10.42 -11.13
CA ILE A 41 13.39 -10.18 -12.57
C ILE A 41 14.64 -10.88 -13.12
N VAL A 42 15.81 -10.64 -12.53
CA VAL A 42 17.09 -11.22 -13.00
C VAL A 42 17.07 -12.74 -12.98
N ILE A 43 16.54 -13.35 -11.91
CA ILE A 43 16.42 -14.81 -11.80
C ILE A 43 15.46 -15.35 -12.85
N SER A 44 14.32 -14.70 -13.08
CA SER A 44 13.35 -15.09 -14.10
C SER A 44 13.94 -15.05 -15.51
N GLU A 45 14.64 -13.97 -15.85
CA GLU A 45 15.28 -13.82 -17.16
C GLU A 45 16.44 -14.83 -17.36
N ARG A 46 17.20 -15.13 -16.30
CA ARG A 46 18.37 -16.01 -16.41
C ARG A 46 18.02 -17.49 -16.42
N PHE A 47 17.00 -17.90 -15.66
CA PHE A 47 16.62 -19.30 -15.45
C PHE A 47 15.20 -19.55 -15.95
N TRP A 48 14.90 -19.04 -17.14
CA TRP A 48 13.55 -19.05 -17.71
C TRP A 48 12.89 -20.42 -17.59
N SER A 49 11.78 -20.44 -16.87
CA SER A 49 10.81 -21.53 -16.82
C SER A 49 9.49 -20.96 -16.32
N LEU A 50 8.37 -21.58 -16.71
CA LEU A 50 7.06 -21.11 -16.29
C LEU A 50 6.92 -21.00 -14.75
N PRO A 51 7.39 -21.95 -13.92
CA PRO A 51 7.32 -21.81 -12.47
C PRO A 51 8.14 -20.64 -11.92
N VAL A 52 9.35 -20.42 -12.44
CA VAL A 52 10.22 -19.30 -12.01
C VAL A 52 9.59 -17.97 -12.37
N TYR A 53 9.03 -17.85 -13.57
CA TYR A 53 8.31 -16.65 -14.00
C TYR A 53 7.11 -16.34 -13.11
N LEU A 54 6.27 -17.34 -12.81
CA LEU A 54 5.12 -17.16 -11.93
C LEU A 54 5.55 -16.73 -10.51
N LEU A 55 6.62 -17.33 -9.99
CA LEU A 55 7.16 -16.94 -8.69
C LEU A 55 7.68 -15.50 -8.70
N ALA A 56 8.34 -15.07 -9.78
CA ALA A 56 8.79 -13.68 -9.94
C ALA A 56 7.62 -12.70 -9.96
N VAL A 57 6.57 -12.98 -10.74
CA VAL A 57 5.36 -12.16 -10.82
C VAL A 57 4.66 -12.04 -9.45
N ILE A 58 4.48 -13.15 -8.73
CA ILE A 58 3.91 -13.16 -7.38
C ILE A 58 4.78 -12.36 -6.41
N THR A 59 6.11 -12.52 -6.49
CA THR A 59 7.04 -11.79 -5.61
C THR A 59 6.91 -10.29 -5.82
N ILE A 60 6.92 -9.85 -7.07
CA ILE A 60 6.81 -8.43 -7.44
C ILE A 60 5.47 -7.86 -6.98
N GLY A 61 4.36 -8.50 -7.34
CA GLY A 61 3.03 -8.00 -6.97
C GLY A 61 2.79 -8.01 -5.45
N ALA A 62 3.33 -9.00 -4.72
CA ALA A 62 3.28 -9.01 -3.26
C ALA A 62 4.04 -7.84 -2.63
N ARG A 63 5.19 -7.42 -3.20
CA ARG A 63 5.91 -6.23 -2.73
C ARG A 63 5.12 -4.95 -2.99
N GLN A 64 4.54 -4.82 -4.20
CA GLN A 64 3.72 -3.68 -4.62
C GLN A 64 2.48 -3.49 -3.72
N VAL A 65 1.69 -4.55 -3.53
CA VAL A 65 0.48 -4.51 -2.67
C VAL A 65 0.83 -4.34 -1.19
N GLY A 66 1.93 -4.92 -0.72
CA GLY A 66 2.35 -4.83 0.67
C GLY A 66 3.02 -3.50 1.01
N THR A 67 4.36 -3.48 0.96
CA THR A 67 5.14 -2.37 1.50
C THR A 67 4.90 -1.07 0.75
N PHE A 68 4.83 -1.08 -0.59
CA PHE A 68 4.70 0.16 -1.35
C PHE A 68 3.34 0.84 -1.11
N SER A 69 2.25 0.06 -1.08
CA SER A 69 0.91 0.59 -0.78
C SER A 69 0.82 1.13 0.65
N VAL A 70 1.37 0.40 1.64
CA VAL A 70 1.41 0.85 3.04
C VAL A 70 2.28 2.09 3.22
N ALA A 71 3.45 2.14 2.58
CA ALA A 71 4.29 3.33 2.62
C ALA A 71 3.62 4.53 1.92
N LEU A 72 2.83 4.29 0.85
CA LEU A 72 2.10 5.37 0.19
C LEU A 72 0.98 5.91 1.10
N HIS A 73 0.28 5.02 1.80
CA HIS A 73 -0.64 5.37 2.88
C HIS A 73 0.01 6.28 3.92
N ASP A 74 1.17 5.88 4.44
CA ASP A 74 1.91 6.69 5.41
C ASP A 74 2.39 8.02 4.80
N GLY A 75 2.77 8.02 3.53
CA GLY A 75 3.08 9.21 2.75
C GLY A 75 1.90 10.16 2.56
N ALA A 76 0.68 9.63 2.41
CA ALA A 76 -0.54 10.43 2.36
C ALA A 76 -0.76 11.17 3.69
N HIS A 77 -0.52 10.48 4.81
CA HIS A 77 -0.55 11.03 6.18
C HIS A 77 0.66 11.87 6.58
N ARG A 78 1.67 11.97 5.72
CA ARG A 78 2.94 12.69 5.96
C ARG A 78 3.77 12.09 7.11
N LEU A 79 3.80 10.77 7.19
CA LEU A 79 4.51 10.01 8.22
C LEU A 79 5.86 9.46 7.76
N LEU A 80 6.27 9.70 6.51
CA LEU A 80 7.58 9.24 6.00
C LEU A 80 8.73 10.15 6.46
N SER A 81 8.48 11.44 6.64
CA SER A 81 9.45 12.42 7.12
C SER A 81 8.77 13.58 7.82
N ARG A 82 9.47 14.21 8.77
CA ARG A 82 9.00 15.42 9.46
C ARG A 82 8.86 16.62 8.51
N ASP A 83 9.71 16.69 7.49
CA ASP A 83 9.60 17.70 6.44
C ASP A 83 8.58 17.25 5.40
N ARG A 84 7.51 18.03 5.24
CA ARG A 84 6.40 17.75 4.31
C ARG A 84 6.88 17.67 2.86
N ALA A 85 7.81 18.52 2.46
CA ALA A 85 8.36 18.52 1.10
C ALA A 85 9.24 17.29 0.87
N GLN A 86 10.01 16.86 1.88
CA GLN A 86 10.76 15.61 1.80
C GLN A 86 9.86 14.39 1.74
N ASN A 87 8.81 14.34 2.56
CA ASN A 87 7.81 13.27 2.52
C ASN A 87 7.23 13.09 1.11
N ASP A 88 6.77 14.19 0.50
CA ASP A 88 6.15 14.13 -0.82
C ASP A 88 7.16 13.76 -1.91
N ARG A 89 8.42 14.21 -1.80
CA ARG A 89 9.50 13.77 -2.70
C ARG A 89 9.79 12.28 -2.58
N LEU A 90 9.86 11.73 -1.37
CA LEU A 90 10.09 10.31 -1.13
C LEU A 90 8.95 9.47 -1.70
N ALA A 91 7.70 9.83 -1.38
CA ALA A 91 6.53 9.10 -1.86
C ALA A 91 6.42 9.14 -3.40
N ARG A 92 6.56 10.33 -4.02
CA ARG A 92 6.45 10.49 -5.48
C ARG A 92 7.56 9.79 -6.27
N ARG A 93 8.78 9.70 -5.71
CA ARG A 93 9.92 9.09 -6.43
C ARG A 93 10.05 7.60 -6.19
N LEU A 94 9.74 7.13 -4.98
CA LEU A 94 10.05 5.77 -4.57
C LEU A 94 8.83 4.84 -4.54
N LEU A 95 7.62 5.38 -4.37
CA LEU A 95 6.43 4.56 -4.14
C LEU A 95 5.48 4.61 -5.32
N VAL A 96 5.12 5.83 -5.76
CA VAL A 96 4.22 6.09 -6.88
C VAL A 96 4.58 5.29 -8.14
N PRO A 97 5.85 5.27 -8.62
CA PRO A 97 6.20 4.53 -9.83
C PRO A 97 6.01 3.02 -9.69
N SER A 98 6.15 2.47 -8.48
CA SER A 98 6.05 1.04 -8.22
C SER A 98 4.63 0.53 -8.23
N ILE A 99 3.63 1.39 -7.99
CA ILE A 99 2.21 1.00 -7.87
C ILE A 99 1.28 1.77 -8.81
N ALA A 100 1.83 2.62 -9.69
CA ALA A 100 1.11 3.38 -10.71
C ALA A 100 -0.09 4.21 -10.16
N LEU A 101 0.11 4.87 -9.01
CA LEU A 101 -0.86 5.77 -8.38
C LEU A 101 -0.29 7.19 -8.26
N ASP A 102 -1.14 8.22 -8.23
CA ASP A 102 -0.70 9.57 -7.83
C ASP A 102 -0.89 9.80 -6.32
N LEU A 103 0.10 10.43 -5.70
CA LEU A 103 0.09 10.72 -4.26
C LEU A 103 -1.02 11.70 -3.88
N LEU A 104 -1.27 12.74 -4.67
CA LEU A 104 -2.25 13.77 -4.33
C LEU A 104 -3.68 13.26 -4.51
N GLU A 105 -3.94 12.55 -5.60
CA GLU A 105 -5.22 11.88 -5.84
C GLU A 105 -5.53 10.90 -4.72
N TYR A 106 -4.60 9.96 -4.45
CA TYR A 106 -4.75 8.99 -3.38
C TYR A 106 -4.97 9.67 -2.02
N ARG A 107 -4.16 10.68 -1.67
CA ARG A 107 -4.31 11.44 -0.41
C ARG A 107 -5.68 12.10 -0.29
N THR A 108 -6.22 12.64 -1.38
CA THR A 108 -7.50 13.34 -1.39
C THR A 108 -8.65 12.37 -1.11
N VAL A 109 -8.70 11.27 -1.86
CA VAL A 109 -9.70 10.20 -1.67
C VAL A 109 -9.57 9.58 -0.29
N HIS A 110 -8.34 9.26 0.14
CA HIS A 110 -8.04 8.64 1.42
C HIS A 110 -8.46 9.50 2.63
N PHE A 111 -8.26 10.82 2.57
CA PHE A 111 -8.74 11.72 3.63
C PHE A 111 -10.27 11.89 3.63
N ALA A 112 -10.92 11.78 2.47
CA ALA A 112 -12.38 11.75 2.40
C ALA A 112 -12.92 10.47 3.05
N HIS A 113 -12.35 9.30 2.73
CA HIS A 113 -12.62 8.03 3.41
C HIS A 113 -12.50 8.16 4.92
N HIS A 114 -11.34 8.62 5.44
CA HIS A 114 -11.14 8.77 6.88
C HIS A 114 -12.12 9.74 7.57
N ARG A 115 -12.66 10.72 6.84
CA ARG A 115 -13.67 11.66 7.36
C ARG A 115 -15.06 11.04 7.41
N GLN A 116 -15.36 10.13 6.49
CA GLN A 116 -16.70 9.60 6.22
C GLN A 116 -16.79 8.09 6.47
N VAL A 117 -15.87 7.48 7.23
CA VAL A 117 -15.78 6.02 7.40
C VAL A 117 -17.14 5.39 7.69
N ASN A 118 -17.55 4.42 6.87
CA ASN A 118 -18.83 3.70 6.92
C ASN A 118 -20.10 4.54 6.64
N ASP A 119 -19.96 5.84 6.36
CA ASP A 119 -21.07 6.67 5.89
C ASP A 119 -21.43 6.30 4.43
N PRO A 120 -22.69 6.48 3.98
CA PRO A 120 -23.05 6.31 2.59
C PRO A 120 -22.22 7.15 1.59
N THR A 121 -21.62 8.26 2.05
CA THR A 121 -20.77 9.14 1.25
C THR A 121 -19.28 8.77 1.26
N ASP A 122 -18.89 7.71 1.96
CA ASP A 122 -17.52 7.18 1.95
C ASP A 122 -17.11 6.76 0.52
N PRO A 123 -16.06 7.36 -0.08
CA PRO A 123 -15.63 7.04 -1.44
C PRO A 123 -15.20 5.57 -1.61
N ASP A 124 -14.81 4.88 -0.53
CA ASP A 124 -14.36 3.48 -0.59
C ASP A 124 -15.52 2.48 -0.35
N ARG A 125 -16.74 2.98 -0.07
CA ARG A 125 -17.89 2.14 0.28
C ARG A 125 -18.27 1.16 -0.82
N ASP A 126 -18.35 1.63 -2.06
CA ASP A 126 -18.77 0.78 -3.18
C ASP A 126 -17.74 -0.30 -3.45
N GLU A 127 -16.45 0.03 -3.38
CA GLU A 127 -15.36 -0.93 -3.51
C GLU A 127 -15.44 -1.99 -2.40
N PHE A 128 -15.64 -1.55 -1.14
CA PHE A 128 -15.83 -2.45 0.01
C PHE A 128 -17.04 -3.37 -0.18
N LEU A 129 -18.20 -2.85 -0.54
CA LEU A 129 -19.41 -3.66 -0.75
C LEU A 129 -19.26 -4.62 -1.93
N SER A 130 -18.59 -4.18 -3.00
CA SER A 130 -18.33 -5.03 -4.16
C SER A 130 -17.50 -6.27 -3.79
N TRP A 131 -16.62 -6.18 -2.78
CA TRP A 131 -15.83 -7.29 -2.27
C TRP A 131 -16.71 -8.40 -1.68
N TYR A 132 -17.72 -8.02 -0.90
CA TYR A 132 -18.64 -8.97 -0.26
C TYR A 132 -19.77 -9.45 -1.18
N ALA A 133 -20.08 -8.70 -2.24
CA ALA A 133 -21.11 -9.03 -3.22
C ALA A 133 -20.82 -10.29 -4.07
N VAL A 134 -19.60 -10.84 -4.02
CA VAL A 134 -19.21 -12.05 -4.78
C VAL A 134 -19.00 -13.26 -3.87
N PRO A 135 -19.21 -14.50 -4.38
CA PRO A 135 -18.98 -15.72 -3.60
C PRO A 135 -17.50 -15.88 -3.20
N PRO A 136 -17.21 -16.61 -2.11
CA PRO A 136 -15.86 -16.69 -1.53
C PRO A 136 -14.74 -17.04 -2.51
N TRP A 137 -14.97 -17.97 -3.44
CA TRP A 137 -13.96 -18.36 -4.44
C TRP A 137 -13.57 -17.21 -5.39
N ARG A 138 -14.49 -16.30 -5.73
CA ARG A 138 -14.18 -15.11 -6.53
C ARG A 138 -13.37 -14.09 -5.74
N ARG A 139 -13.52 -14.04 -4.40
CA ARG A 139 -12.69 -13.20 -3.54
C ARG A 139 -11.24 -13.69 -3.55
N VAL A 140 -11.04 -15.01 -3.53
CA VAL A 140 -9.70 -15.61 -3.68
C VAL A 140 -9.08 -15.22 -5.02
N LEU A 141 -9.84 -15.29 -6.12
CA LEU A 141 -9.33 -14.85 -7.43
C LEU A 141 -9.01 -13.35 -7.49
N ARG A 142 -9.83 -12.50 -6.86
CA ARG A 142 -9.55 -11.06 -6.76
C ARG A 142 -8.29 -10.78 -5.95
N LEU A 143 -8.08 -11.49 -4.84
CA LEU A 143 -6.87 -11.41 -4.03
C LEU A 143 -5.65 -11.88 -4.82
N ALA A 144 -5.75 -13.03 -5.49
CA ALA A 144 -4.70 -13.56 -6.35
C ALA A 144 -4.33 -12.57 -7.46
N GLY A 145 -5.33 -11.98 -8.13
CA GLY A 145 -5.14 -10.94 -9.14
C GLY A 145 -4.47 -9.67 -8.59
N ALA A 146 -4.76 -9.27 -7.35
CA ALA A 146 -4.06 -8.17 -6.71
C ALA A 146 -2.59 -8.53 -6.45
N LEU A 147 -2.31 -9.74 -5.94
CA LEU A 147 -0.96 -10.21 -5.60
C LEU A 147 -0.02 -10.41 -6.80
N ILE A 148 -0.55 -10.50 -8.02
CA ILE A 148 0.23 -10.56 -9.26
C ILE A 148 0.17 -9.26 -10.07
N GLY A 149 -0.34 -8.18 -9.46
CA GLY A 149 -0.38 -6.85 -10.03
C GLY A 149 -1.42 -6.62 -11.14
N LEU A 150 -2.23 -7.62 -11.47
CA LEU A 150 -3.29 -7.54 -12.48
C LEU A 150 -4.32 -6.45 -12.16
N ARG A 151 -4.54 -6.17 -10.87
CA ARG A 151 -5.46 -5.12 -10.43
C ARG A 151 -4.92 -3.70 -10.69
N PHE A 152 -3.60 -3.53 -10.82
CA PHE A 152 -2.98 -2.25 -11.24
C PHE A 152 -3.04 -2.03 -12.76
N LEU A 153 -3.42 -3.03 -13.55
CA LEU A 153 -3.68 -2.86 -14.99
C LEU A 153 -5.06 -2.26 -15.27
N VAL A 154 -6.00 -2.33 -14.31
CA VAL A 154 -7.37 -1.82 -14.46
C VAL A 154 -7.41 -0.30 -14.71
N PRO A 155 -6.63 0.55 -14.00
CA PRO A 155 -6.50 1.97 -14.33
C PRO A 155 -5.89 2.22 -15.72
N LEU A 156 -4.91 1.42 -16.16
CA LEU A 156 -4.30 1.57 -17.49
C LEU A 156 -5.34 1.35 -18.60
N CYS A 157 -6.24 0.38 -18.46
CA CYS A 157 -7.33 0.18 -19.41
C CYS A 157 -8.31 1.36 -19.46
N ARG A 158 -8.49 2.11 -18.37
CA ARG A 158 -9.36 3.31 -18.33
C ARG A 158 -8.72 4.55 -18.97
N LEU A 159 -7.39 4.58 -19.12
CA LEU A 159 -6.68 5.65 -19.81
C LEU A 159 -6.62 5.46 -21.34
N MET A 160 -6.98 4.27 -21.82
CA MET A 160 -6.97 3.89 -23.24
C MET A 160 -8.38 3.86 -23.86
N MET A 161 -9.40 4.30 -23.14
CA MET A 161 -10.79 4.50 -23.59
C MET A 161 -11.17 5.96 -23.39
#